data_AF-A0A355DW75-F1
#
_entry.id   AF-A0A355DW75-F1
#
_cell.length_a   1.000
_cell.length_b   1.000
_cell.length_c   1.000
_cell.angle_alpha   90.00
_cell.angle_beta   90.00
_cell.angle_gamma   90.00
#
_symmetry.space_group_name_H-M   'P 1'
#
loop_
_entity.id
_entity.type
_entity.pdbx_description
1 polymer ?
#
loop_
_entity_poly.entity_id
_entity_poly.type
_entity_poly.pdbx_seq_one_letter_code
_entity_poly.pdbx_strand_id
1 'polypeptide(L)'
;MKKITLTKEMTTLQLSVNELVAMKNALIEVCHRLGSYEFETRVNISEIEAIALANKLRQIIEMQQSEKTEIQFTYREIWGLQGSLVEVYGGISMPNFVEKIGLERAKVLALLEFLRLEVLHKVEKETLSDLIWQKRKEIVTELGLNSANLKVPRTSAQVIGEAYLSIDCRLFLFRLYSLKYTKSFSGIRIMEIVSLENQEVLAQSILQKIEVHFLSELVAYLEVGKDLVKNNEQIEEFVFSRYNYDHKNIFHLQVLSGAITAENKGFLKLKFRLNANQDKEELVSPENYIEVEDLASFEDIDKFTGAICQYLVEFYRI
;
A
#
# COMPACT_ATOMS: atom_id res chain seq x y z
N MET A 1 -9.87 -27.71 -8.18
CA MET A 1 -8.60 -26.98 -7.94
C MET A 1 -8.12 -26.40 -9.24
N LYS A 2 -7.73 -25.12 -9.26
CA LYS A 2 -6.99 -24.52 -10.39
C LYS A 2 -5.56 -25.04 -10.33
N LYS A 3 -5.00 -25.46 -11.46
CA LYS A 3 -3.59 -25.83 -11.53
C LYS A 3 -2.75 -24.56 -11.49
N ILE A 4 -1.75 -24.55 -10.60
CA ILE A 4 -0.82 -23.44 -10.42
C ILE A 4 0.59 -24.02 -10.48
N THR A 5 1.39 -23.53 -11.42
CA THR A 5 2.84 -23.78 -11.42
C THR A 5 3.52 -22.44 -11.17
N LEU A 6 4.25 -22.33 -10.06
CA LEU A 6 4.89 -21.09 -9.63
C LEU A 6 6.40 -21.22 -9.81
N THR A 7 7.01 -20.27 -10.52
CA THR A 7 8.43 -19.96 -10.45
C THR A 7 8.61 -18.52 -9.99
N LYS A 8 9.82 -18.12 -9.57
CA LYS A 8 10.10 -16.73 -9.15
C LYS A 8 9.82 -15.70 -10.26
N GLU A 9 9.87 -16.10 -11.53
CA GLU A 9 9.72 -15.21 -12.68
C GLU A 9 8.35 -15.33 -13.35
N MET A 10 7.78 -16.54 -13.35
CA MET A 10 6.61 -16.89 -14.14
C MET A 10 5.64 -17.73 -13.34
N THR A 11 4.36 -17.49 -13.57
CA THR A 11 3.28 -18.27 -13.00
C THR A 11 2.39 -18.80 -14.11
N THR A 12 2.16 -20.11 -14.11
CA THR A 12 1.16 -20.74 -14.97
C THR A 12 -0.15 -20.90 -14.19
N LEU A 13 -1.22 -20.28 -14.67
CA LEU A 13 -2.57 -20.37 -14.11
C LEU A 13 -3.50 -21.11 -15.05
N GLN A 14 -4.33 -22.01 -14.52
CA GLN A 14 -5.47 -22.55 -15.24
C GLN A 14 -6.73 -21.70 -14.94
N LEU A 15 -7.18 -20.94 -15.93
CA LEU A 15 -8.32 -20.02 -15.83
C LEU A 15 -9.37 -20.34 -16.90
N SER A 16 -10.64 -20.11 -16.57
CA SER A 16 -11.73 -20.18 -17.55
C SER A 16 -11.76 -18.95 -18.45
N VAL A 17 -12.34 -19.09 -19.64
CA VAL A 17 -12.51 -17.97 -20.58
C VAL A 17 -13.24 -16.79 -19.92
N ASN A 18 -14.27 -17.04 -19.11
CA ASN A 18 -15.01 -15.99 -18.41
C ASN A 18 -14.14 -15.23 -17.39
N GLU A 19 -13.22 -15.90 -16.72
CA GLU A 19 -12.27 -15.24 -15.80
C GLU A 19 -11.28 -14.37 -16.57
N LEU A 20 -10.82 -14.83 -17.73
CA LEU A 20 -9.92 -14.05 -18.60
C LEU A 20 -10.61 -12.82 -19.18
N VAL A 21 -11.86 -12.97 -19.61
CA VAL A 21 -12.70 -11.85 -20.05
C VAL A 21 -12.85 -10.84 -18.92
N ALA A 22 -13.14 -11.29 -17.70
CA ALA A 22 -13.28 -10.40 -16.56
C ALA A 22 -11.99 -9.67 -16.20
N MET A 23 -10.85 -10.35 -16.21
CA MET A 23 -9.56 -9.72 -15.99
C MET A 23 -9.23 -8.67 -17.07
N LYS A 24 -9.45 -9.01 -18.34
CA LYS A 24 -9.23 -8.10 -19.47
C LYS A 24 -10.13 -6.87 -19.35
N ASN A 25 -11.40 -7.07 -19.06
CA ASN A 25 -12.37 -5.98 -18.93
C ASN A 25 -12.06 -5.11 -17.71
N ALA A 26 -11.61 -5.70 -16.60
CA ALA A 26 -11.17 -4.95 -15.43
C ALA A 26 -9.98 -4.04 -15.77
N LEU A 27 -8.95 -4.56 -16.44
CA LEU A 27 -7.81 -3.75 -16.91
C LEU A 27 -8.27 -2.55 -17.74
N ILE A 28 -9.08 -2.81 -18.78
CA ILE A 28 -9.57 -1.78 -19.70
C ILE A 28 -10.40 -0.73 -18.96
N GLU A 29 -11.31 -1.16 -18.09
CA GLU A 29 -12.19 -0.23 -17.39
C GLU A 29 -11.41 0.66 -16.40
N VAL A 30 -10.35 0.13 -15.79
CA VAL A 30 -9.48 0.91 -14.90
C VAL A 30 -8.64 1.89 -15.72
N CYS A 31 -8.08 1.48 -16.88
CA CYS A 31 -7.40 2.40 -17.80
C CYS A 31 -8.30 3.55 -18.27
N HIS A 32 -9.59 3.27 -18.53
CA HIS A 32 -10.53 4.31 -18.98
C HIS A 32 -10.89 5.33 -17.88
N ARG A 33 -10.69 4.98 -16.62
CA ARG A 33 -11.17 5.78 -15.48
C ARG A 33 -10.07 6.49 -14.73
N LEU A 34 -8.85 5.96 -14.79
CA LEU A 34 -7.70 6.50 -14.08
C LEU A 34 -6.76 7.21 -15.07
N GLY A 35 -6.18 8.34 -14.68
CA GLY A 35 -5.07 8.93 -15.43
C GLY A 35 -3.81 8.08 -15.31
N SER A 36 -2.88 8.17 -16.26
CA SER A 36 -1.71 7.27 -16.35
C SER A 36 -0.90 7.13 -15.04
N TYR A 37 -0.67 8.24 -14.34
CA TYR A 37 0.06 8.25 -13.06
C TYR A 37 -0.72 7.56 -11.93
N GLU A 38 -2.03 7.77 -11.90
CA GLU A 38 -2.92 7.17 -10.90
C GLU A 38 -3.13 5.68 -11.17
N PHE A 39 -3.21 5.30 -12.45
CA PHE A 39 -3.27 3.92 -12.89
C PHE A 39 -2.04 3.15 -12.43
N GLU A 40 -0.86 3.67 -12.74
CA GLU A 40 0.42 2.99 -12.46
C GLU A 40 0.59 2.65 -10.98
N THR A 41 0.03 3.48 -10.13
CA THR A 41 0.23 3.38 -8.69
C THR A 41 -0.86 2.61 -7.95
N ARG A 42 -2.06 2.52 -8.52
CA ARG A 42 -3.14 1.67 -8.00
C ARG A 42 -3.06 0.23 -8.51
N VAL A 43 -2.60 0.07 -9.74
CA VAL A 43 -2.55 -1.22 -10.45
C VAL A 43 -1.14 -1.83 -10.43
N ASN A 44 -0.12 -1.04 -10.05
CA ASN A 44 1.29 -1.42 -9.95
C ASN A 44 1.95 -1.85 -11.27
N ILE A 45 1.36 -1.48 -12.40
CA ILE A 45 1.95 -1.59 -13.75
C ILE A 45 1.62 -0.33 -14.53
N SER A 46 2.46 0.07 -15.48
CA SER A 46 2.18 1.22 -16.33
C SER A 46 0.95 0.98 -17.21
N GLU A 47 0.29 2.07 -17.65
CA GLU A 47 -0.84 1.98 -18.58
C GLU A 47 -0.47 1.24 -19.87
N ILE A 48 0.76 1.44 -20.38
CA ILE A 48 1.29 0.76 -21.56
C ILE A 48 1.37 -0.76 -21.32
N GLU A 49 1.87 -1.18 -20.16
CA GLU A 49 1.92 -2.60 -19.78
C GLU A 49 0.52 -3.20 -19.63
N ALA A 50 -0.43 -2.44 -19.08
CA ALA A 50 -1.81 -2.89 -18.94
C ALA A 50 -2.50 -3.09 -20.29
N ILE A 51 -2.30 -2.17 -21.24
CA ILE A 51 -2.81 -2.31 -22.60
C ILE A 51 -2.17 -3.53 -23.29
N ALA A 52 -0.86 -3.72 -23.14
CA ALA A 52 -0.17 -4.89 -23.67
C ALA A 52 -0.74 -6.19 -23.09
N LEU A 53 -0.99 -6.23 -21.77
CA LEU A 53 -1.58 -7.36 -21.08
C LEU A 53 -3.03 -7.61 -21.51
N ALA A 54 -3.86 -6.57 -21.67
CA ALA A 54 -5.22 -6.69 -22.18
C ALA A 54 -5.23 -7.25 -23.62
N ASN A 55 -4.28 -6.84 -24.46
CA ASN A 55 -4.11 -7.37 -25.80
C ASN A 55 -3.66 -8.84 -25.79
N LYS A 56 -2.73 -9.21 -24.91
CA LYS A 56 -2.32 -10.61 -24.68
C LYS A 56 -3.52 -11.47 -24.28
N LEU A 57 -4.33 -11.01 -23.33
CA LEU A 57 -5.54 -11.71 -22.91
C LEU A 57 -6.55 -11.85 -24.05
N ARG A 58 -6.75 -10.79 -24.85
CA ARG A 58 -7.64 -10.84 -26.03
C ARG A 58 -7.19 -11.93 -27.01
N GLN A 59 -5.90 -11.97 -27.35
CA GLN A 59 -5.37 -13.00 -28.26
C GLN A 59 -5.60 -14.41 -27.72
N ILE A 60 -5.37 -14.63 -26.42
CA ILE A 60 -5.60 -15.94 -25.79
C ILE A 60 -7.08 -16.34 -25.83
N ILE A 61 -7.98 -15.40 -25.51
CA ILE A 61 -9.44 -15.62 -25.55
C ILE A 61 -9.90 -15.95 -26.98
N GLU A 62 -9.36 -15.29 -28.00
CA GLU A 62 -9.69 -15.52 -29.41
C GLU A 62 -9.15 -16.86 -29.93
N MET A 63 -7.99 -17.30 -29.44
CA MET A 63 -7.31 -18.52 -29.90
C MET A 63 -7.85 -19.81 -29.27
N GLN A 64 -8.50 -19.77 -28.10
CA GLN A 64 -8.86 -20.98 -27.35
C GLN A 64 -10.36 -21.21 -27.22
N GLN A 65 -10.80 -22.41 -27.62
CA GLN A 65 -12.19 -22.89 -27.50
C GLN A 65 -12.42 -23.83 -26.29
N SER A 66 -11.40 -24.04 -25.44
CA SER A 66 -11.53 -24.94 -24.28
C SER A 66 -12.05 -24.20 -23.05
N GLU A 67 -12.79 -24.90 -22.18
CA GLU A 67 -13.41 -24.31 -20.98
C GLU A 67 -12.38 -23.81 -19.94
N LYS A 68 -11.13 -24.32 -20.00
CA LYS A 68 -10.03 -23.94 -19.11
C LYS A 68 -8.70 -23.88 -19.85
N THR A 69 -8.07 -22.72 -19.81
CA THR A 69 -6.83 -22.41 -20.51
C THR A 69 -5.68 -22.26 -19.52
N GLU A 70 -4.57 -22.98 -19.76
CA GLU A 70 -3.30 -22.76 -19.05
C GLU A 70 -2.59 -21.55 -19.66
N ILE A 71 -2.28 -20.56 -18.83
CA ILE A 71 -1.67 -19.29 -19.27
C ILE A 71 -0.50 -18.97 -18.38
N GLN A 72 0.58 -18.57 -19.03
CA GLN A 72 1.76 -18.07 -18.35
C GLN A 72 1.68 -16.55 -18.20
N PHE A 73 1.78 -16.10 -16.95
CA PHE A 73 1.89 -14.70 -16.58
C PHE A 73 3.23 -14.44 -15.91
N THR A 74 3.81 -13.27 -16.16
CA THR A 74 4.87 -12.75 -15.30
C THR A 74 4.27 -12.32 -13.96
N TYR A 75 5.08 -12.22 -12.92
CA TYR A 75 4.63 -11.70 -11.63
C TYR A 75 4.00 -10.30 -11.75
N ARG A 76 4.63 -9.42 -12.54
CA ARG A 76 4.15 -8.07 -12.82
C ARG A 76 2.77 -8.07 -13.48
N GLU A 77 2.53 -8.99 -14.42
CA GLU A 77 1.21 -9.16 -15.03
C GLU A 77 0.16 -9.60 -13.98
N ILE A 78 0.49 -10.52 -13.07
CA ILE A 78 -0.45 -10.95 -12.02
C ILE A 78 -0.80 -9.80 -11.08
N TRP A 79 0.19 -8.99 -10.70
CA TRP A 79 -0.01 -7.76 -9.92
C TRP A 79 -0.97 -6.81 -10.63
N GLY A 80 -0.75 -6.56 -11.93
CA GLY A 80 -1.65 -5.73 -12.72
C GLY A 80 -3.08 -6.25 -12.79
N LEU A 81 -3.25 -7.56 -12.96
CA LEU A 81 -4.57 -8.21 -13.01
C LEU A 81 -5.28 -8.11 -11.65
N GLN A 82 -4.55 -8.38 -10.57
CA GLN A 82 -5.10 -8.33 -9.22
C GLN A 82 -5.44 -6.89 -8.81
N GLY A 83 -4.56 -5.93 -9.06
CA GLY A 83 -4.80 -4.51 -8.81
C GLY A 83 -6.03 -4.02 -9.56
N SER A 84 -6.13 -4.32 -10.86
CA SER A 84 -7.30 -3.95 -11.67
C SER A 84 -8.60 -4.54 -11.13
N LEU A 85 -8.58 -5.80 -10.70
CA LEU A 85 -9.75 -6.46 -10.11
C LEU A 85 -10.15 -5.83 -8.76
N VAL A 86 -9.17 -5.45 -7.92
CA VAL A 86 -9.43 -4.73 -6.65
C VAL A 86 -10.12 -3.40 -6.95
N GLU A 87 -9.62 -2.69 -7.95
CA GLU A 87 -10.13 -1.39 -8.35
C GLU A 87 -11.58 -1.45 -8.82
N VAL A 88 -11.92 -2.36 -9.73
CA VAL A 88 -13.31 -2.48 -10.19
C VAL A 88 -14.24 -3.05 -9.10
N TYR A 89 -13.72 -3.85 -8.16
CA TYR A 89 -14.52 -4.45 -7.10
C TYR A 89 -14.92 -3.45 -6.02
N GLY A 90 -13.99 -2.61 -5.56
CA GLY A 90 -14.22 -1.67 -4.44
C GLY A 90 -13.47 -0.35 -4.50
N GLY A 91 -12.43 -0.21 -5.34
CA GLY A 91 -11.65 1.03 -5.44
C GLY A 91 -12.32 2.11 -6.30
N ILE A 92 -13.15 1.74 -7.27
CA ILE A 92 -13.88 2.66 -8.15
C ILE A 92 -15.36 2.27 -8.17
N SER A 93 -16.25 3.27 -8.06
CA SER A 93 -17.70 3.04 -8.15
C SER A 93 -18.09 2.52 -9.54
N MET A 94 -18.49 1.25 -9.64
CA MET A 94 -18.76 0.58 -10.91
C MET A 94 -20.28 0.35 -11.13
N PRO A 95 -20.99 1.29 -11.79
CA PRO A 95 -22.35 1.01 -12.25
C PRO A 95 -22.33 -0.10 -13.30
N ASN A 96 -23.40 -0.91 -13.35
CA ASN A 96 -23.55 -2.05 -14.27
C ASN A 96 -22.36 -3.03 -14.23
N PHE A 97 -21.85 -3.31 -13.02
CA PHE A 97 -20.67 -4.16 -12.81
C PHE A 97 -20.66 -5.44 -13.64
N VAL A 98 -21.76 -6.19 -13.68
CA VAL A 98 -21.83 -7.48 -14.38
C VAL A 98 -21.75 -7.29 -15.90
N GLU A 99 -22.35 -6.24 -16.45
CA GLU A 99 -22.31 -5.94 -17.88
C GLU A 99 -20.89 -5.57 -18.32
N LYS A 100 -20.21 -4.73 -17.53
CA LYS A 100 -18.86 -4.26 -17.85
C LYS A 100 -17.80 -5.32 -17.64
N ILE A 101 -17.85 -6.02 -16.51
CA ILE A 101 -16.83 -7.00 -16.12
C ILE A 101 -17.13 -8.39 -16.70
N GLY A 102 -18.38 -8.73 -16.98
CA GLY A 102 -18.75 -10.06 -17.50
C GLY A 102 -18.79 -11.16 -16.43
N LEU A 103 -18.62 -10.81 -15.16
CA LEU A 103 -18.78 -11.72 -14.01
C LEU A 103 -19.58 -11.07 -12.89
N GLU A 104 -20.29 -11.91 -12.12
CA GLU A 104 -20.92 -11.50 -10.88
C GLU A 104 -19.87 -11.10 -9.83
N ARG A 105 -20.22 -10.15 -8.95
CA ARG A 105 -19.33 -9.68 -7.88
C ARG A 105 -18.77 -10.82 -7.03
N ALA A 106 -19.59 -11.81 -6.68
CA ALA A 106 -19.13 -12.97 -5.90
C ALA A 106 -18.05 -13.79 -6.63
N LYS A 107 -18.16 -13.94 -7.95
CA LYS A 107 -17.15 -14.64 -8.77
C LYS A 107 -15.88 -13.83 -8.93
N VAL A 108 -15.99 -12.50 -9.05
CA VAL A 108 -14.83 -11.60 -9.04
C VAL A 108 -14.11 -11.64 -7.69
N LEU A 109 -14.86 -11.65 -6.58
CA LEU A 109 -14.29 -11.79 -5.24
C LEU A 109 -13.53 -13.13 -5.11
N ALA A 110 -14.14 -14.24 -5.54
CA ALA A 110 -13.46 -15.55 -5.51
C ALA A 110 -12.19 -15.56 -6.38
N LEU A 111 -12.20 -14.87 -7.52
CA LEU A 111 -11.02 -14.71 -8.38
C LEU A 111 -9.93 -13.87 -7.70
N LEU A 112 -10.31 -12.78 -7.05
CA LEU A 112 -9.42 -11.94 -6.25
C LEU A 112 -8.79 -12.71 -5.09
N GLU A 113 -9.59 -13.47 -4.34
CA GLU A 113 -9.11 -14.30 -3.25
C GLU A 113 -8.15 -15.37 -3.75
N PHE A 114 -8.46 -16.00 -4.88
CA PHE A 114 -7.56 -16.95 -5.53
C PHE A 114 -6.22 -16.30 -5.90
N LEU A 115 -6.23 -15.16 -6.62
CA LEU A 115 -5.00 -14.47 -6.99
C LEU A 115 -4.21 -14.03 -5.75
N ARG A 116 -4.89 -13.53 -4.71
CA ARG A 116 -4.22 -13.06 -3.50
C ARG A 116 -3.62 -14.21 -2.68
N LEU A 117 -4.42 -15.22 -2.35
CA LEU A 117 -4.07 -16.24 -1.36
C LEU A 117 -3.33 -17.43 -1.97
N GLU A 118 -3.66 -17.81 -3.21
CA GLU A 118 -3.12 -19.02 -3.84
C GLU A 118 -2.00 -18.73 -4.83
N VAL A 119 -1.90 -17.49 -5.32
CA VAL A 119 -0.88 -17.09 -6.30
C VAL A 119 0.09 -16.11 -5.68
N LEU A 120 -0.32 -14.85 -5.46
CA LEU A 120 0.56 -13.77 -5.01
C LEU A 120 1.21 -14.10 -3.68
N HIS A 121 0.46 -14.53 -2.65
CA HIS A 121 1.06 -14.91 -1.37
C HIS A 121 2.13 -16.01 -1.49
N LYS A 122 2.01 -16.92 -2.47
CA LYS A 122 3.01 -17.97 -2.68
C LYS A 122 4.20 -17.52 -3.52
N VAL A 123 4.01 -16.57 -4.44
CA VAL A 123 5.11 -15.95 -5.21
C VAL A 123 5.87 -14.95 -4.36
N GLU A 124 5.16 -14.17 -3.55
CA GLU A 124 5.68 -13.18 -2.62
C GLU A 124 6.32 -13.82 -1.39
N LYS A 125 6.12 -15.12 -1.16
CA LYS A 125 6.69 -15.80 -0.02
C LYS A 125 8.20 -15.57 0.03
N GLU A 126 8.71 -15.15 1.19
CA GLU A 126 10.13 -14.79 1.40
C GLU A 126 10.60 -13.51 0.68
N THR A 127 9.71 -12.76 0.02
CA THR A 127 10.02 -11.40 -0.46
C THR A 127 9.85 -10.38 0.65
N LEU A 128 10.43 -9.18 0.47
CA LEU A 128 10.24 -8.08 1.41
C LEU A 128 8.76 -7.76 1.66
N SER A 129 7.90 -7.84 0.64
CA SER A 129 6.45 -7.63 0.79
C SER A 129 5.77 -8.65 1.72
N ASP A 130 6.18 -9.93 1.66
CA ASP A 130 5.67 -10.96 2.57
C ASP A 130 6.18 -10.75 4.00
N LEU A 131 7.46 -10.39 4.17
CA LEU A 131 8.01 -10.04 5.49
C LEU A 131 7.24 -8.88 6.14
N ILE A 132 6.97 -7.81 5.38
CA ILE A 132 6.17 -6.66 5.85
C ILE A 132 4.76 -7.11 6.23
N TRP A 133 4.12 -7.94 5.40
CA TRP A 133 2.77 -8.43 5.68
C TRP A 133 2.71 -9.34 6.92
N GLN A 134 3.69 -10.23 7.09
CA GLN A 134 3.82 -11.09 8.27
C GLN A 134 4.02 -10.25 9.52
N LYS A 135 4.96 -9.30 9.49
CA LYS A 135 5.20 -8.38 10.61
C LYS A 135 3.97 -7.55 10.96
N ARG A 136 3.21 -7.09 9.95
CA ARG A 136 1.94 -6.38 10.17
C ARG A 136 0.93 -7.24 10.92
N LYS A 137 0.81 -8.53 10.56
CA LYS A 137 -0.09 -9.46 11.26
C LYS A 137 0.32 -9.68 12.70
N GLU A 138 1.63 -9.81 12.96
CA GLU A 138 2.18 -9.90 14.31
C GLU A 138 1.78 -8.66 15.12
N ILE A 139 2.08 -7.46 14.61
CA ILE A 139 1.71 -6.18 15.25
C ILE A 139 0.21 -6.10 15.55
N VAL A 140 -0.64 -6.38 14.57
CA VAL A 140 -2.11 -6.34 14.74
C VAL A 140 -2.58 -7.33 15.82
N THR A 141 -1.93 -8.50 15.89
CA THR A 141 -2.24 -9.53 16.89
C THR A 141 -1.77 -9.12 18.28
N GLU A 142 -0.55 -8.63 18.41
CA GLU A 142 0.05 -8.14 19.67
C GLU A 142 -0.74 -6.97 20.27
N LEU A 143 -1.21 -6.05 19.42
CA LEU A 143 -2.05 -4.93 19.84
C LEU A 143 -3.50 -5.33 20.14
N GLY A 144 -3.89 -6.60 19.92
CA GLY A 144 -5.25 -7.10 20.16
C GLY A 144 -6.30 -6.53 19.21
N LEU A 145 -5.90 -6.08 18.01
CA LEU A 145 -6.75 -5.38 17.04
C LEU A 145 -7.53 -6.35 16.13
N ASN A 146 -8.19 -7.34 16.72
CA ASN A 146 -8.95 -8.34 15.96
C ASN A 146 -10.18 -7.70 15.30
N SER A 147 -10.20 -7.64 13.97
CA SER A 147 -11.24 -7.00 13.14
C SER A 147 -12.67 -7.45 13.44
N ALA A 148 -12.86 -8.68 13.95
CA ALA A 148 -14.17 -9.19 14.37
C ALA A 148 -14.75 -8.46 15.60
N ASN A 149 -13.90 -7.87 16.44
CA ASN A 149 -14.26 -7.31 17.75
C ASN A 149 -14.15 -5.79 17.82
N LEU A 150 -13.62 -5.13 16.79
CA LEU A 150 -13.46 -3.67 16.76
C LEU A 150 -14.84 -3.01 16.75
N LYS A 151 -15.10 -2.12 17.70
CA LYS A 151 -16.35 -1.33 17.75
C LYS A 151 -16.21 -0.10 16.86
N VAL A 152 -17.33 0.42 16.34
CA VAL A 152 -17.30 1.76 15.72
C VAL A 152 -17.28 2.72 16.91
N PRO A 153 -16.30 3.63 17.01
CA PRO A 153 -16.31 4.68 18.01
C PRO A 153 -17.66 5.40 18.00
N ARG A 154 -18.46 5.22 19.06
CA ARG A 154 -19.77 5.88 19.21
C ARG A 154 -19.66 7.24 19.90
N THR A 155 -18.54 7.51 20.56
CA THR A 155 -18.36 8.75 21.32
C THR A 155 -17.84 9.87 20.42
N SER A 156 -18.13 11.11 20.82
CA SER A 156 -17.78 12.33 20.09
C SER A 156 -16.34 12.80 20.31
N ALA A 157 -15.63 12.23 21.28
CA ALA A 157 -14.26 12.61 21.63
C ALA A 157 -13.30 12.10 20.55
N GLN A 158 -12.66 13.03 19.86
CA GLN A 158 -11.64 12.74 18.88
C GLN A 158 -10.35 12.31 19.59
N VAL A 159 -9.78 11.19 19.18
CA VAL A 159 -8.42 10.79 19.55
C VAL A 159 -7.47 11.54 18.63
N ILE A 160 -6.44 12.15 19.22
CA ILE A 160 -5.37 12.80 18.48
C ILE A 160 -4.07 12.10 18.88
N GLY A 161 -3.38 11.54 17.89
CA GLY A 161 -2.06 10.94 18.05
C GLY A 161 -0.99 11.80 17.40
N GLU A 162 0.19 11.84 18.00
CA GLU A 162 1.35 12.56 17.46
C GLU A 162 2.53 11.59 17.44
N ALA A 163 3.11 11.39 16.25
CA ALA A 163 4.28 10.54 16.05
C ALA A 163 5.37 11.34 15.32
N TYR A 164 6.59 11.30 15.85
CA TYR A 164 7.70 12.10 15.35
C TYR A 164 8.75 11.21 14.68
N LEU A 165 9.10 11.53 13.44
CA LEU A 165 10.16 10.87 12.70
C LEU A 165 11.31 11.85 12.48
N SER A 166 12.47 11.53 13.07
CA SER A 166 13.71 12.28 12.86
C SER A 166 14.52 11.65 11.72
N ILE A 167 14.91 12.46 10.74
CA ILE A 167 15.79 12.06 9.63
C ILE A 167 16.90 13.11 9.57
N ASP A 168 18.09 12.75 10.05
CA ASP A 168 19.18 13.69 10.36
C ASP A 168 18.69 14.89 11.20
N CYS A 169 18.84 16.12 10.70
CA CYS A 169 18.45 17.35 11.37
C CYS A 169 16.99 17.76 11.12
N ARG A 170 16.21 16.95 10.39
CA ARG A 170 14.82 17.26 10.04
C ARG A 170 13.86 16.44 10.88
N LEU A 171 12.81 17.10 11.38
CA LEU A 171 11.80 16.49 12.23
C LEU A 171 10.42 16.56 11.58
N PHE A 172 9.82 15.39 11.35
CA PHE A 172 8.48 15.28 10.78
C PHE A 172 7.48 14.81 11.83
N LEU A 173 6.45 15.63 12.07
CA LEU A 173 5.31 15.32 12.93
C LEU A 173 4.16 14.73 12.09
N PHE A 174 3.85 13.47 12.33
CA PHE A 174 2.66 12.78 11.86
C PHE A 174 1.55 12.99 12.88
N ARG A 175 0.58 13.85 12.54
CA ARG A 175 -0.58 14.12 13.37
C ARG A 175 -1.77 13.32 12.88
N LEU A 176 -2.26 12.42 13.73
CA LEU A 176 -3.30 11.44 13.44
C LEU A 176 -4.59 11.80 14.17
N TYR A 177 -5.72 11.61 13.52
CA TYR A 177 -7.04 12.01 14.04
C TYR A 177 -8.04 10.88 13.88
N SER A 178 -8.70 10.47 14.97
CA SER A 178 -9.85 9.58 14.81
C SER A 178 -10.99 10.33 14.12
N LEU A 179 -11.68 9.64 13.22
CA LEU A 179 -12.80 10.18 12.47
C LEU A 179 -14.09 9.57 13.03
N LYS A 180 -15.12 10.40 13.20
CA LYS A 180 -16.42 9.93 13.70
C LYS A 180 -17.02 8.92 12.70
N TYR A 181 -17.64 7.87 13.23
CA TYR A 181 -18.40 6.89 12.46
C TYR A 181 -17.61 6.05 11.44
N THR A 182 -16.28 5.90 11.62
CA THR A 182 -15.47 5.00 10.79
C THR A 182 -14.55 4.13 11.63
N LYS A 183 -14.33 2.89 11.18
CA LYS A 183 -13.38 1.92 11.74
C LYS A 183 -12.10 1.78 10.92
N SER A 184 -12.15 2.26 9.67
CA SER A 184 -11.14 1.95 8.67
C SER A 184 -10.28 3.15 8.33
N PHE A 185 -10.71 4.36 8.69
CA PHE A 185 -10.05 5.60 8.28
C PHE A 185 -9.67 6.46 9.48
N SER A 186 -8.44 6.96 9.42
CA SER A 186 -7.91 8.03 10.25
C SER A 186 -7.77 9.31 9.41
N GLY A 187 -7.83 10.47 10.04
CA GLY A 187 -7.24 11.68 9.48
C GLY A 187 -5.72 11.65 9.68
N ILE A 188 -4.96 12.22 8.75
CA ILE A 188 -3.52 12.40 8.86
C ILE A 188 -3.12 13.77 8.30
N ARG A 189 -2.23 14.45 9.00
CA ARG A 189 -1.50 15.62 8.52
C ARG A 189 -0.03 15.47 8.92
N ILE A 190 0.87 15.70 7.97
CA ILE A 190 2.31 15.62 8.21
C ILE A 190 2.88 17.03 8.15
N MET A 191 3.68 17.39 9.14
CA MET A 191 4.34 18.69 9.24
C MET A 191 5.84 18.49 9.41
N GLU A 192 6.64 19.26 8.70
CA GLU A 192 8.04 19.47 9.07
C GLU A 192 8.08 20.59 10.10
N ILE A 193 8.73 20.35 11.25
CA ILE A 193 8.83 21.31 12.36
C ILE A 193 10.28 21.57 12.74
N VAL A 194 10.56 22.74 13.33
CA VAL A 194 11.91 23.12 13.75
C VAL A 194 12.44 22.22 14.86
N SER A 195 11.68 22.02 15.94
CA SER A 195 12.03 21.09 17.02
C SER A 195 10.80 20.66 17.83
N LEU A 196 10.99 19.77 18.81
CA LEU A 196 9.92 19.38 19.74
C LEU A 196 9.49 20.53 20.66
N GLU A 197 10.45 21.36 21.07
CA GLU A 197 10.23 22.53 21.93
C GLU A 197 9.66 23.73 21.15
N ASN A 198 10.17 23.92 19.93
CA ASN A 198 9.72 24.96 19.01
C ASN A 198 9.03 24.31 17.79
N GLN A 199 7.74 24.01 17.95
CA GLN A 199 6.90 23.38 16.92
C GLN A 199 6.51 24.35 15.77
N GLU A 200 7.38 25.30 15.44
CA GLU A 200 7.23 26.15 14.27
C GLU A 200 7.21 25.26 13.02
N VAL A 201 6.15 25.39 12.22
CA VAL A 201 5.89 24.57 11.03
C VAL A 201 6.64 25.15 9.85
N LEU A 202 7.63 24.40 9.36
CA LEU A 202 8.41 24.74 8.16
C LEU A 202 7.66 24.36 6.88
N ALA A 203 6.91 23.26 6.94
CA ALA A 203 6.08 22.78 5.84
C ALA A 203 4.96 21.88 6.35
N GLN A 204 3.87 21.76 5.61
CA GLN A 204 2.76 20.88 6.00
C GLN A 204 2.00 20.32 4.81
N SER A 205 1.54 19.08 4.94
CA SER A 205 0.58 18.50 4.01
C SER A 205 -0.83 19.03 4.27
N ILE A 206 -1.71 18.84 3.27
CA ILE A 206 -3.15 18.92 3.52
C ILE A 206 -3.60 17.83 4.51
N LEU A 207 -4.72 18.08 5.21
CA LEU A 207 -5.37 17.03 6.02
C LEU A 207 -6.05 16.06 5.07
N GLN A 208 -5.75 14.78 5.22
CA GLN A 208 -6.30 13.72 4.38
C GLN A 208 -6.78 12.54 5.21
N LYS A 209 -7.54 11.66 4.56
CA LYS A 209 -7.88 10.36 5.11
C LYS A 209 -6.72 9.39 4.86
N ILE A 210 -6.54 8.43 5.74
CA ILE A 210 -5.63 7.30 5.56
C ILE A 210 -6.29 6.07 6.12
N GLU A 211 -6.19 4.95 5.42
CA GLU A 211 -6.66 3.70 6.00
C GLU A 211 -5.79 3.29 7.17
N VAL A 212 -6.42 2.87 8.26
CA VAL A 212 -5.74 2.51 9.50
C VAL A 212 -4.78 1.34 9.29
N HIS A 213 -5.09 0.45 8.34
CA HIS A 213 -4.20 -0.65 8.00
C HIS A 213 -2.88 -0.17 7.36
N PHE A 214 -2.85 0.98 6.66
CA PHE A 214 -1.61 1.56 6.15
C PHE A 214 -0.70 2.08 7.26
N LEU A 215 -1.27 2.55 8.38
CA LEU A 215 -0.46 2.92 9.55
C LEU A 215 0.25 1.70 10.14
N SER A 216 -0.45 0.57 10.25
CA SER A 216 0.18 -0.69 10.70
C SER A 216 1.21 -1.24 9.70
N GLU A 217 1.00 -1.00 8.40
CA GLU A 217 1.94 -1.40 7.35
C GLU A 217 3.19 -0.52 7.35
N LEU A 218 3.05 0.79 7.60
CA LEU A 218 4.19 1.71 7.79
C LEU A 218 5.06 1.27 8.97
N VAL A 219 4.43 0.91 10.09
CA VAL A 219 5.15 0.37 11.25
C VAL A 219 5.88 -0.92 10.84
N ALA A 220 5.16 -1.89 10.27
CA ALA A 220 5.75 -3.15 9.84
C ALA A 220 6.93 -2.96 8.88
N TYR A 221 6.82 -2.02 7.96
CA TYR A 221 7.86 -1.71 6.98
C TYR A 221 9.16 -1.25 7.64
N LEU A 222 9.07 -0.31 8.59
CA LEU A 222 10.24 0.17 9.33
C LEU A 222 10.81 -0.90 10.27
N GLU A 223 9.96 -1.68 10.93
CA GLU A 223 10.40 -2.79 11.78
C GLU A 223 11.17 -3.86 10.99
N VAL A 224 10.64 -4.29 9.85
CA VAL A 224 11.33 -5.24 8.96
C VAL A 224 12.65 -4.66 8.48
N GLY A 225 12.70 -3.38 8.10
CA GLY A 225 13.95 -2.72 7.72
C GLY A 225 15.02 -2.82 8.81
N LYS A 226 14.67 -2.59 10.08
CA LYS A 226 15.59 -2.77 11.21
C LYS A 226 16.00 -4.23 11.40
N ASP A 227 15.05 -5.16 11.31
CA ASP A 227 15.30 -6.59 11.51
C ASP A 227 16.28 -7.13 10.45
N LEU A 228 16.11 -6.74 9.18
CA LEU A 228 17.03 -7.09 8.10
C LEU A 228 18.45 -6.59 8.37
N VAL A 229 18.60 -5.33 8.81
CA VAL A 229 19.91 -4.75 9.15
C VAL A 229 20.56 -5.48 10.33
N LYS A 230 19.79 -5.83 11.37
CA LYS A 230 20.28 -6.61 12.52
C LYS A 230 20.75 -8.00 12.11
N ASN A 231 20.11 -8.59 11.11
CA ASN A 231 20.46 -9.90 10.58
C ASN A 231 21.52 -9.85 9.47
N ASN A 232 22.06 -8.67 9.15
CA ASN A 232 23.00 -8.44 8.06
C ASN A 232 22.46 -8.92 6.69
N GLU A 233 21.16 -8.74 6.47
CA GLU A 233 20.47 -9.04 5.23
C GLU A 233 20.35 -7.79 4.36
N GLN A 234 20.35 -7.98 3.04
CA GLN A 234 20.20 -6.87 2.10
C GLN A 234 18.75 -6.37 2.11
N ILE A 235 18.59 -5.05 2.26
CA ILE A 235 17.28 -4.41 2.11
C ILE A 235 17.00 -4.29 0.61
N GLU A 236 15.98 -5.00 0.12
CA GLU A 236 15.44 -4.77 -1.21
C GLU A 236 14.77 -3.39 -1.30
N GLU A 237 14.87 -2.75 -2.47
CA GLU A 237 14.26 -1.45 -2.69
C GLU A 237 12.73 -1.56 -2.62
N PHE A 238 12.12 -1.00 -1.57
CA PHE A 238 10.67 -0.94 -1.42
C PHE A 238 10.25 0.51 -1.16
N VAL A 239 9.22 0.98 -1.84
CA VAL A 239 8.70 2.33 -1.64
C VAL A 239 7.34 2.23 -0.96
N PHE A 240 7.27 2.69 0.28
CA PHE A 240 6.00 2.90 0.96
C PHE A 240 5.36 4.19 0.44
N SER A 241 4.46 4.03 -0.53
CA SER A 241 3.73 5.11 -1.21
C SER A 241 2.26 4.75 -1.34
N ARG A 242 1.48 4.94 -0.25
CA ARG A 242 0.06 4.59 -0.28
C ARG A 242 -0.80 5.80 -0.68
N TYR A 243 -1.47 5.65 -1.82
CA TYR A 243 -2.49 6.57 -2.32
C TYR A 243 -3.71 6.53 -1.41
N ASN A 244 -4.22 7.71 -1.06
CA ASN A 244 -5.54 7.86 -0.46
C ASN A 244 -6.62 7.93 -1.57
N TYR A 245 -7.86 7.57 -1.23
CA TYR A 245 -9.06 7.48 -2.09
C TYR A 245 -9.32 8.72 -2.99
N ASP A 246 -8.72 9.87 -2.69
CA ASP A 246 -8.88 11.15 -3.39
C ASP A 246 -7.64 11.55 -4.24
N HIS A 247 -6.81 10.60 -4.65
CA HIS A 247 -5.73 10.76 -5.66
C HIS A 247 -4.54 11.66 -5.28
N LYS A 248 -4.29 11.90 -3.99
CA LYS A 248 -3.17 12.75 -3.54
C LYS A 248 -2.26 12.01 -2.56
N ASN A 249 -1.11 11.53 -3.02
CA ASN A 249 -0.06 11.05 -2.11
C ASN A 249 0.39 12.17 -1.17
N ILE A 250 0.30 11.88 0.13
CA ILE A 250 0.69 12.81 1.20
C ILE A 250 2.20 12.74 1.41
N PHE A 251 2.75 11.53 1.35
CA PHE A 251 4.19 11.30 1.48
C PHE A 251 4.63 10.03 0.75
N HIS A 252 5.93 9.92 0.50
CA HIS A 252 6.63 8.69 0.12
C HIS A 252 7.71 8.42 1.17
N LEU A 253 7.86 7.17 1.58
CA LEU A 253 8.95 6.73 2.43
C LEU A 253 9.61 5.50 1.83
N GLN A 254 10.94 5.51 1.79
CA GLN A 254 11.73 4.44 1.24
C GLN A 254 12.97 4.21 2.10
N VAL A 255 13.20 2.96 2.49
CA VAL A 255 14.42 2.49 3.13
C VAL A 255 15.38 2.09 2.02
N LEU A 256 16.52 2.79 1.96
CA LEU A 256 17.54 2.58 0.92
C LEU A 256 18.61 1.59 1.36
N SER A 257 18.96 1.63 2.65
CA SER A 257 19.99 0.79 3.27
C SER A 257 19.92 0.94 4.79
N GLY A 258 20.74 0.20 5.51
CA GLY A 258 20.96 0.45 6.93
C GLY A 258 22.34 -0.01 7.38
N ALA A 259 22.72 0.39 8.58
CA ALA A 259 24.02 0.11 9.15
C ALA A 259 23.94 -0.01 10.67
N ILE A 260 24.88 -0.75 11.26
CA ILE A 260 25.11 -0.78 12.70
C ILE A 260 26.52 -0.24 12.94
N THR A 261 26.65 0.77 13.79
CA THR A 261 27.94 1.36 14.14
C THR A 261 28.73 0.46 15.09
N ALA A 262 30.01 0.76 15.28
CA ALA A 262 30.85 0.05 16.25
C ALA A 262 30.32 0.13 17.70
N GLU A 263 29.50 1.14 18.02
CA GLU A 263 28.82 1.29 19.32
C GLU A 263 27.50 0.51 19.40
N ASN A 264 27.22 -0.37 18.42
CA ASN A 264 25.98 -1.13 18.29
C ASN A 264 24.72 -0.24 18.15
N LYS A 265 24.89 0.97 17.60
CA LYS A 265 23.75 1.84 17.25
C LYS A 265 23.34 1.57 15.80
N GLY A 266 22.08 1.21 15.61
CA GLY A 266 21.52 0.93 14.30
C GLY A 266 20.90 2.17 13.65
N PHE A 267 20.99 2.25 12.33
CA PHE A 267 20.44 3.31 11.51
C PHE A 267 19.81 2.75 10.23
N LEU A 268 18.74 3.38 9.77
CA LEU A 268 18.22 3.21 8.41
C LEU A 268 18.49 4.48 7.62
N LYS A 269 18.98 4.34 6.39
CA LYS A 269 19.00 5.45 5.42
C LYS A 269 17.62 5.52 4.77
N LEU A 270 16.90 6.60 5.05
CA LEU A 270 15.53 6.82 4.60
C LEU A 270 15.51 7.92 3.54
N LYS A 271 14.78 7.67 2.45
CA LYS A 271 14.33 8.68 1.51
C LYS A 271 12.87 8.99 1.80
N PHE A 272 12.61 10.20 2.27
CA PHE A 272 11.28 10.69 2.60
C PHE A 272 10.91 11.87 1.71
N ARG A 273 9.72 11.82 1.12
CA ARG A 273 9.15 12.91 0.31
C ARG A 273 7.83 13.34 0.90
N LEU A 274 7.68 14.60 1.25
CA LEU A 274 6.43 15.19 1.74
C LEU A 274 5.78 16.05 0.65
N ASN A 275 4.51 15.81 0.35
CA ASN A 275 3.71 16.70 -0.48
C ASN A 275 3.18 17.86 0.37
N ALA A 276 3.93 18.96 0.42
CA ALA A 276 3.64 20.10 1.29
C ALA A 276 2.70 21.16 0.64
N ASN A 277 2.12 20.84 -0.52
CA ASN A 277 1.52 21.87 -1.36
C ASN A 277 0.12 22.30 -0.88
N GLN A 278 0.02 23.58 -0.51
CA GLN A 278 -1.20 24.27 -0.10
C GLN A 278 -1.91 24.90 -1.32
N ASP A 279 -3.24 24.78 -1.35
CA ASP A 279 -4.18 25.73 -1.98
C ASP A 279 -4.22 25.95 -3.51
N LYS A 280 -3.66 25.07 -4.36
CA LYS A 280 -3.92 25.16 -5.81
C LYS A 280 -4.62 23.92 -6.34
N GLU A 281 -5.81 24.13 -6.92
CA GLU A 281 -6.65 23.10 -7.57
C GLU A 281 -5.98 22.45 -8.80
N GLU A 282 -4.80 22.89 -9.21
CA GLU A 282 -4.07 22.36 -10.37
C GLU A 282 -2.70 21.78 -9.97
N LEU A 283 -2.65 20.45 -9.83
CA LEU A 283 -1.40 19.68 -9.75
C LEU A 283 -0.92 19.40 -11.17
N VAL A 284 -0.14 20.32 -11.75
CA VAL A 284 0.44 20.13 -13.10
C VAL A 284 1.96 19.82 -13.05
N SER A 285 2.63 19.90 -11.89
CA SER A 285 4.08 19.63 -11.80
C SER A 285 4.49 18.78 -10.58
N PRO A 286 5.37 17.76 -10.76
CA PRO A 286 5.99 16.97 -9.69
C PRO A 286 7.01 17.74 -8.82
N GLU A 287 7.19 19.04 -9.02
CA GLU A 287 8.21 19.87 -8.35
C GLU A 287 7.88 20.32 -6.91
N ASN A 288 6.78 19.87 -6.30
CA ASN A 288 6.32 20.40 -4.99
C ASN A 288 6.54 19.43 -3.80
N TYR A 289 7.49 18.51 -3.92
CA TYR A 289 7.85 17.60 -2.83
C TYR A 289 9.05 18.13 -2.04
N ILE A 290 8.92 18.15 -0.72
CA ILE A 290 10.09 18.28 0.15
C ILE A 290 10.70 16.90 0.26
N GLU A 291 11.91 16.74 -0.27
CA GLU A 291 12.67 15.50 -0.21
C GLU A 291 13.78 15.62 0.84
N VAL A 292 13.94 14.56 1.63
CA VAL A 292 15.11 14.33 2.46
C VAL A 292 15.58 12.90 2.25
N GLU A 293 16.89 12.70 2.18
CA GLU A 293 17.50 11.39 2.06
C GLU A 293 18.66 11.30 3.06
N ASP A 294 18.39 10.78 4.26
CA ASP A 294 19.40 10.70 5.32
C ASP A 294 19.11 9.60 6.35
N LEU A 295 19.93 9.52 7.39
CA LEU A 295 19.87 8.52 8.44
C LEU A 295 18.79 8.83 9.48
N ALA A 296 17.98 7.83 9.80
CA ALA A 296 17.15 7.77 11.00
C ALA A 296 17.69 6.69 11.94
N SER A 297 17.85 7.04 13.23
CA SER A 297 18.32 6.08 14.23
C SER A 297 17.24 5.04 14.53
N PHE A 298 17.63 3.83 14.94
CA PHE A 298 16.67 2.82 15.39
C PHE A 298 15.85 3.31 16.58
N GLU A 299 16.44 4.11 17.47
CA GLU A 299 15.73 4.69 18.62
C GLU A 299 14.62 5.66 18.18
N ASP A 300 14.88 6.51 17.20
CA ASP A 300 13.86 7.43 16.68
C ASP A 300 12.77 6.68 15.92
N ILE A 301 13.14 5.63 15.18
CA ILE A 301 12.18 4.72 14.53
C ILE A 301 11.32 4.00 15.58
N ASP A 302 11.91 3.51 16.68
CA ASP A 302 11.18 2.84 17.77
C ASP A 302 10.17 3.80 18.43
N LYS A 303 10.57 5.05 18.69
CA LYS A 303 9.67 6.09 19.23
C LYS A 303 8.55 6.40 18.25
N PHE A 304 8.87 6.59 16.97
CA PHE A 304 7.91 6.88 15.92
C PHE A 304 6.85 5.78 15.77
N THR A 305 7.32 4.54 15.60
CA THR A 305 6.46 3.36 15.43
C THR A 305 5.64 3.07 16.66
N GLY A 306 6.23 3.19 17.86
CA GLY A 306 5.54 3.04 19.15
C GLY A 306 4.39 4.03 19.31
N ALA A 307 4.59 5.30 18.94
CA ALA A 307 3.55 6.32 18.99
C ALA A 307 2.38 6.00 18.02
N ILE A 308 2.68 5.50 16.82
CA ILE A 308 1.64 5.03 15.89
C ILE A 308 0.87 3.84 16.48
N CYS A 309 1.57 2.84 17.04
CA CYS A 309 0.94 1.69 17.69
C CYS A 309 0.04 2.09 18.85
N GLN A 310 0.47 3.04 19.70
CA GLN A 310 -0.36 3.59 20.77
C GLN A 310 -1.63 4.24 20.22
N TYR A 311 -1.50 5.07 19.18
CA TYR A 311 -2.65 5.67 18.51
C TYR A 311 -3.62 4.61 17.97
N LEU A 312 -3.12 3.54 17.36
CA LEU A 312 -3.95 2.44 16.85
C LEU A 312 -4.77 1.76 17.96
N VAL A 313 -4.17 1.53 19.13
CA VAL A 313 -4.86 0.96 20.29
C VAL A 313 -5.96 1.90 20.79
N GLU A 314 -5.68 3.19 20.89
CA GLU A 314 -6.65 4.20 21.33
C GLU A 314 -7.78 4.39 20.31
N PHE A 315 -7.45 4.39 19.02
CA PHE A 315 -8.40 4.49 17.91
C PHE A 315 -9.50 3.43 17.98
N TYR A 316 -9.15 2.20 18.41
CA TYR A 316 -10.07 1.06 18.47
C TYR A 316 -10.68 0.78 19.85
N ARG A 317 -10.24 1.47 20.90
CA ARG A 317 -10.79 1.31 22.27
C ARG A 317 -12.13 2.04 22.48
N ILE A 318 -12.54 2.88 21.54
CA ILE A 318 -13.77 3.72 21.60
C ILE A 318 -14.97 3.03 20.96
#